data_AF-H2XKH1-F1
#
_entry.id   AF-H2XKH1-F1
#
_cell.length_a   1.000
_cell.length_b   1.000
_cell.length_c   1.000
_cell.angle_alpha   90.00
_cell.angle_beta   90.00
_cell.angle_gamma   90.00
#
_symmetry.space_group_name_H-M   'P 1'
#
loop_
_entity.id
_entity.type
_entity.pdbx_description
1 polymer ?
#
loop_
_entity_poly.entity_id
_entity_poly.type
_entity_poly.pdbx_seq_one_letter_code
_entity_poly.pdbx_strand_id
1 'polypeptide(L)'
;MKPLYWIRLNQSHSNQTIEQKKTLWENVEVVKLDEVDLVNLFAKTSSTKQKKPLNTTIGQKKKKKEKFGKVLDLKRSQAVGIFISSLHIDVDDIQNAILTLDTSIVDVEIMEAIWEIRPQLGEMEKIEHFVGTQKKVDEDQRLSLDRPEEFLYKLWQIPDLSHRLFCITFMSRFDQDVSHVTQTIALINDVCKTLRGDVVKKLLSIILSVGNYLNGGNVSRGQARGFDLEILGKLKDVKSNVGGVTLLSYIVSLYIRHFKQDNDLETWKAPVPDTLSLMRASQVKYEDICGEITKLKTKLNG
;
A
#
# COMPACT_ATOMS: atom_id res chain seq x y z
N MET A 1 -36.44 7.76 -1.64
CA MET A 1 -35.02 8.06 -1.93
C MET A 1 -34.17 6.80 -1.80
N LYS A 2 -33.13 6.67 -2.64
CA LYS A 2 -32.06 5.67 -2.45
C LYS A 2 -31.30 6.03 -1.16
N PRO A 3 -31.06 5.08 -0.24
CA PRO A 3 -30.37 5.38 1.02
C PRO A 3 -28.87 5.59 0.81
N LEU A 4 -28.29 6.52 1.57
CA LEU A 4 -26.84 6.68 1.70
C LEU A 4 -26.40 6.01 3.01
N TYR A 5 -25.49 5.04 2.92
CA TYR A 5 -25.07 4.21 4.07
C TYR A 5 -23.82 4.79 4.76
N TRP A 6 -23.97 5.86 5.54
CA TRP A 6 -22.89 6.41 6.36
C TRP A 6 -22.90 5.86 7.79
N ILE A 7 -21.78 5.98 8.51
CA ILE A 7 -21.70 5.74 9.95
C ILE A 7 -22.01 7.06 10.66
N ARG A 8 -23.06 7.08 11.49
CA ARG A 8 -23.45 8.26 12.26
C ARG A 8 -22.47 8.52 13.40
N LEU A 9 -21.99 9.75 13.53
CA LEU A 9 -21.29 10.22 14.72
C LEU A 9 -22.33 10.55 15.80
N ASN A 10 -22.29 9.85 16.93
CA ASN A 10 -23.13 10.16 18.08
C ASN A 10 -22.41 11.21 18.93
N GLN A 11 -23.07 12.34 19.23
CA GLN A 11 -22.54 13.30 20.20
C GLN A 11 -22.53 12.63 21.58
N SER A 12 -21.38 12.12 22.00
CA SER A 12 -21.20 11.54 23.32
C SER A 12 -21.23 12.66 24.36
N HIS A 13 -22.36 12.83 25.06
CA HIS A 13 -22.39 13.49 26.36
C HIS A 13 -21.79 12.54 27.40
N SER A 14 -20.47 12.38 27.39
CA SER A 14 -19.74 11.70 28.46
C SER A 14 -18.95 12.76 29.23
N ASN A 15 -19.36 12.94 30.48
CA ASN A 15 -18.61 13.67 31.50
C ASN A 15 -17.13 13.28 31.48
N GLN A 16 -16.24 14.17 31.06
CA GLN A 16 -14.97 14.43 31.73
C GLN A 16 -14.16 15.53 31.03
N THR A 17 -13.59 16.35 31.91
CA THR A 17 -12.55 17.35 31.79
C THR A 17 -11.48 17.02 30.75
N ILE A 18 -11.54 17.66 29.59
CA ILE A 18 -10.45 18.07 28.69
C ILE A 18 -11.10 19.10 27.75
N GLU A 19 -10.42 20.21 27.49
CA GLU A 19 -10.85 21.34 26.64
C GLU A 19 -11.79 20.90 25.50
N GLN A 20 -12.99 21.48 25.47
CA GLN A 20 -14.00 21.26 24.43
C GLN A 20 -13.41 21.61 23.05
N LYS A 21 -12.79 20.63 22.39
CA LYS A 21 -12.43 20.73 20.98
C LYS A 21 -13.74 20.77 20.19
N LYS A 22 -14.16 21.98 19.81
CA LYS A 22 -15.26 22.18 18.87
C LYS A 22 -15.02 21.31 17.65
N THR A 23 -15.96 20.41 17.35
CA THR A 23 -15.83 19.58 16.16
C THR A 23 -16.05 20.42 14.92
N LEU A 24 -15.44 20.06 13.79
CA LEU A 24 -15.67 20.73 12.51
C LEU A 24 -17.17 20.86 12.22
N TRP A 25 -17.94 19.81 12.54
CA TRP A 25 -19.39 19.70 12.33
C TRP A 25 -20.23 20.76 13.06
N GLU A 26 -19.72 21.39 14.12
CA GLU A 26 -20.41 22.48 14.82
C GLU A 26 -20.34 23.82 14.07
N ASN A 27 -19.36 23.96 13.16
CA ASN A 27 -19.14 25.18 12.37
C ASN A 27 -19.55 25.01 10.90
N VAL A 28 -20.17 23.88 10.53
CA VAL A 28 -20.67 23.66 9.17
C VAL A 28 -22.04 24.29 9.02
N GLU A 29 -22.16 25.24 8.11
CA GLU A 29 -23.45 25.83 7.73
C GLU A 29 -24.30 24.81 6.96
N VAL A 30 -25.59 24.75 7.32
CA VAL A 30 -26.55 23.88 6.61
C VAL A 30 -26.85 24.49 5.25
N VAL A 31 -26.47 23.77 4.19
CA VAL A 31 -26.78 24.15 2.81
C VAL A 31 -28.26 23.89 2.53
N LYS A 32 -28.98 24.88 1.98
CA LYS A 32 -30.33 24.69 1.47
C LYS A 32 -30.28 23.85 0.19
N LEU A 33 -31.03 22.76 0.17
CA LEU A 33 -31.07 21.84 -0.97
C LEU A 33 -32.29 22.10 -1.84
N ASP A 34 -32.14 21.90 -3.16
CA ASP A 34 -33.29 21.79 -4.06
C ASP A 34 -33.88 20.37 -3.92
N GLU A 35 -34.95 20.28 -3.13
CA GLU A 35 -35.62 19.01 -2.85
C GLU A 35 -36.23 18.38 -4.10
N VAL A 36 -36.65 19.19 -5.09
CA VAL A 36 -37.29 18.71 -6.32
C VAL A 36 -36.26 18.01 -7.19
N ASP A 37 -35.09 18.63 -7.37
CA ASP A 37 -33.98 18.05 -8.12
C ASP A 37 -33.48 16.74 -7.47
N LEU A 38 -33.30 16.76 -6.14
CA LEU A 38 -32.91 15.58 -5.38
C LEU A 38 -33.90 14.42 -5.56
N VAL A 39 -35.20 14.68 -5.47
CA VAL A 39 -36.23 13.65 -5.65
C VAL A 39 -36.21 13.10 -7.07
N ASN A 40 -36.09 13.96 -8.09
CA ASN A 40 -36.05 13.52 -9.48
C ASN A 40 -34.85 12.62 -9.78
N LEU A 41 -33.68 12.94 -9.22
CA LEU A 41 -32.44 12.21 -9.49
C LEU A 41 -32.28 10.95 -8.62
N PHE A 42 -32.73 10.97 -7.37
CA PHE A 42 -32.40 9.95 -6.37
C PHE A 42 -33.60 9.24 -5.74
N ALA A 43 -34.82 9.43 -6.27
CA ALA A 43 -35.96 8.60 -5.89
C ALA A 43 -35.69 7.11 -6.15
N LYS A 44 -36.30 6.26 -5.33
CA LYS A 44 -36.35 4.83 -5.65
C LYS A 44 -37.33 4.70 -6.81
N THR A 45 -36.89 4.17 -7.95
CA THR A 45 -37.80 3.82 -9.03
C THR A 45 -38.74 2.74 -8.52
N SER A 46 -39.98 3.08 -8.21
CA SER A 46 -41.02 2.08 -7.97
C SER A 46 -41.32 1.45 -9.32
N SER A 47 -40.70 0.32 -9.63
CA SER A 47 -41.19 -0.56 -10.69
C SER A 47 -42.52 -1.12 -10.21
N THR A 48 -43.59 -0.35 -10.38
CA THR A 48 -44.95 -0.83 -10.26
C THR A 48 -45.11 -1.88 -11.33
N LYS A 49 -44.88 -3.15 -10.98
CA LYS A 49 -45.31 -4.28 -11.77
C LYS A 49 -46.84 -4.16 -11.85
N GLN A 50 -47.33 -3.50 -12.89
CA GLN A 50 -48.73 -3.53 -13.26
C GLN A 50 -49.08 -5.01 -13.45
N LYS A 51 -49.82 -5.56 -12.48
CA LYS A 51 -50.57 -6.80 -12.68
C LYS A 51 -51.60 -6.49 -13.76
N LYS A 52 -51.31 -6.86 -15.01
CA LYS A 52 -52.33 -6.89 -16.06
C LYS A 52 -53.40 -7.92 -15.66
N PRO A 53 -54.69 -7.60 -15.86
CA PRO A 53 -55.77 -8.53 -15.58
C PRO A 53 -55.70 -9.74 -16.52
N LEU A 54 -56.20 -10.85 -16.01
CA LEU A 54 -56.31 -12.15 -16.66
C LEU A 54 -57.20 -12.01 -17.91
N ASN A 55 -56.61 -11.97 -19.10
CA ASN A 55 -57.34 -12.23 -20.34
C ASN A 55 -56.67 -13.38 -21.08
N THR A 56 -57.46 -14.43 -21.26
CA THR A 56 -57.24 -15.60 -22.10
C THR A 56 -56.91 -15.19 -23.53
N THR A 57 -55.68 -15.38 -23.97
CA THR A 57 -55.38 -15.65 -25.38
C THR A 57 -54.10 -16.48 -25.51
N ILE A 58 -54.20 -17.43 -26.42
CA ILE A 58 -53.32 -18.54 -26.77
C ILE A 58 -51.94 -18.04 -27.24
N GLY A 59 -50.88 -18.77 -26.86
CA GLY A 59 -49.63 -18.85 -27.62
C GLY A 59 -48.54 -17.81 -27.35
N GLN A 60 -47.83 -17.92 -26.22
CA GLN A 60 -46.44 -17.45 -26.15
C GLN A 60 -45.55 -18.55 -25.57
N LYS A 61 -44.65 -19.08 -26.42
CA LYS A 61 -43.58 -20.00 -26.03
C LYS A 61 -42.81 -19.37 -24.86
N LYS A 62 -42.99 -19.89 -23.65
CA LYS A 62 -42.07 -19.65 -22.53
C LYS A 62 -40.69 -20.07 -23.02
N LYS A 63 -39.76 -19.12 -23.18
CA LYS A 63 -38.33 -19.45 -23.28
C LYS A 63 -38.01 -20.37 -22.11
N LYS A 64 -37.65 -21.62 -22.40
CA LYS A 64 -37.16 -22.59 -21.41
C LYS A 64 -36.06 -21.85 -20.65
N LYS A 65 -36.23 -21.63 -19.33
CA LYS A 65 -35.10 -21.17 -18.51
C LYS A 65 -34.06 -22.26 -18.61
N GLU A 66 -32.96 -22.00 -19.29
CA GLU A 66 -31.80 -22.88 -19.27
C GLU A 66 -31.43 -23.13 -17.81
N LYS A 67 -31.40 -24.41 -17.46
CA LYS A 67 -30.93 -24.83 -16.15
C LYS A 67 -29.42 -24.95 -16.27
N PHE A 68 -28.70 -24.36 -15.34
CA PHE A 68 -27.24 -24.45 -15.25
C PHE A 68 -26.85 -25.36 -14.10
N GLY A 69 -25.77 -26.12 -14.28
CA GLY A 69 -25.13 -26.88 -13.23
C GLY A 69 -24.38 -25.97 -12.28
N LYS A 70 -24.84 -25.91 -11.03
CA LYS A 70 -24.12 -25.22 -9.94
C LYS A 70 -23.42 -26.27 -9.10
N VAL A 71 -22.10 -26.19 -9.04
CA VAL A 71 -21.23 -27.19 -8.41
C VAL A 71 -20.50 -26.58 -7.22
N LEU A 72 -20.15 -25.31 -7.31
CA LEU A 72 -19.50 -24.58 -6.21
C LEU A 72 -20.50 -24.26 -5.11
N ASP A 73 -20.00 -24.07 -3.89
CA ASP A 73 -20.83 -23.50 -2.82
C ASP A 73 -21.23 -22.05 -3.16
N LEU A 74 -22.32 -21.59 -2.56
CA LEU A 74 -22.91 -20.29 -2.87
C LEU A 74 -21.93 -19.14 -2.65
N LYS A 75 -21.12 -19.19 -1.58
CA LYS A 75 -20.19 -18.10 -1.24
C LYS A 75 -19.05 -18.05 -2.25
N ARG A 76 -18.48 -19.20 -2.60
CA ARG A 76 -17.42 -19.30 -3.60
C ARG A 76 -17.90 -18.90 -4.99
N SER A 77 -19.06 -19.40 -5.42
CA SER A 77 -19.69 -19.04 -6.69
C SER A 77 -19.94 -17.52 -6.79
N GLN A 78 -20.42 -16.89 -5.71
CA GLN A 78 -20.60 -15.43 -5.66
C GLN A 78 -19.27 -14.68 -5.74
N ALA A 79 -18.24 -15.09 -5.00
CA ALA A 79 -16.94 -14.43 -5.01
C ALA A 79 -16.31 -14.45 -6.40
N VAL A 80 -16.30 -15.62 -7.05
CA VAL A 80 -15.79 -15.77 -8.42
C VAL A 80 -16.67 -15.01 -9.41
N GLY A 81 -18.00 -15.04 -9.26
CA GLY A 81 -18.92 -14.28 -10.11
C GLY A 81 -18.73 -12.76 -10.04
N ILE A 82 -18.46 -12.22 -8.85
CA ILE A 82 -18.12 -10.81 -8.65
C ILE A 82 -16.81 -10.50 -9.37
N PHE A 83 -15.78 -11.33 -9.19
CA PHE A 83 -14.48 -11.16 -9.84
C PHE A 83 -14.58 -11.15 -11.38
N ILE A 84 -15.29 -12.12 -11.96
CA ILE A 84 -15.56 -12.17 -13.41
C ILE A 84 -16.26 -10.89 -13.88
N SER A 85 -17.22 -10.39 -13.09
CA SER A 85 -17.97 -9.19 -13.46
C SER A 85 -17.13 -7.93 -13.42
N SER A 86 -16.07 -7.89 -12.59
CA SER A 86 -15.13 -6.76 -12.52
C SER A 86 -14.01 -6.80 -13.57
N LEU A 87 -13.65 -7.99 -14.07
CA LEU A 87 -12.54 -8.16 -15.01
C LEU A 87 -12.77 -7.46 -16.35
N HIS A 88 -14.00 -7.47 -16.86
CA HIS A 88 -14.35 -6.98 -18.21
C HIS A 88 -13.47 -7.54 -19.36
N ILE A 89 -12.78 -8.65 -19.12
CA ILE A 89 -11.89 -9.35 -20.07
C ILE A 89 -12.42 -10.77 -20.27
N ASP A 90 -12.31 -11.31 -21.48
CA ASP A 90 -12.69 -12.69 -21.74
C ASP A 90 -11.68 -13.66 -21.10
N VAL A 91 -12.17 -14.78 -20.60
CA VAL A 91 -11.33 -15.83 -20.03
C VAL A 91 -10.38 -16.44 -21.07
N ASP A 92 -10.76 -16.46 -22.35
CA ASP A 92 -9.88 -16.93 -23.41
C ASP A 92 -8.69 -15.96 -23.65
N ASP A 93 -8.92 -14.65 -23.51
CA ASP A 93 -7.85 -13.64 -23.54
C ASP A 93 -6.95 -13.76 -22.31
N ILE A 94 -7.52 -14.03 -21.13
CA ILE A 94 -6.76 -14.30 -19.91
C ILE A 94 -5.87 -15.54 -20.08
N GLN A 95 -6.40 -16.63 -20.64
CA GLN A 95 -5.63 -17.84 -20.92
C GLN A 95 -4.45 -17.53 -21.86
N ASN A 96 -4.73 -16.83 -22.96
CA ASN A 96 -3.70 -16.47 -23.93
C ASN A 96 -2.62 -15.57 -23.30
N ALA A 97 -3.00 -14.57 -22.51
CA ALA A 97 -2.07 -13.68 -21.81
C ALA A 97 -1.15 -14.47 -20.85
N ILE A 98 -1.70 -15.40 -20.06
CA ILE A 98 -0.89 -16.24 -19.16
C ILE A 98 0.05 -17.18 -19.92
N LEU A 99 -0.40 -17.74 -21.05
CA LEU A 99 0.41 -18.66 -21.86
C LEU A 99 1.53 -17.93 -22.61
N THR A 100 1.31 -16.68 -23.02
CA THR A 100 2.27 -15.86 -23.78
C THR A 100 3.07 -14.90 -22.91
N LEU A 101 2.78 -14.83 -21.61
CA LEU A 101 3.37 -13.88 -20.65
C LEU A 101 3.09 -12.40 -21.02
N ASP A 102 1.96 -12.14 -21.68
CA ASP A 102 1.59 -10.79 -22.12
C ASP A 102 0.90 -10.01 -21.01
N THR A 103 1.65 -9.10 -20.38
CA THR A 103 1.15 -8.21 -19.32
C THR A 103 0.49 -6.92 -19.84
N SER A 104 0.41 -6.73 -21.16
CA SER A 104 -0.24 -5.55 -21.76
C SER A 104 -1.76 -5.71 -21.88
N ILE A 105 -2.23 -6.96 -22.00
CA ILE A 105 -3.66 -7.31 -22.05
C ILE A 105 -4.22 -7.50 -20.65
N VAL A 106 -3.47 -8.23 -19.82
CA VAL A 106 -3.83 -8.53 -18.43
C VAL A 106 -2.71 -8.06 -17.53
N ASP A 107 -2.96 -6.99 -16.78
CA ASP A 107 -1.95 -6.41 -15.90
C ASP A 107 -1.59 -7.33 -14.73
N VAL A 108 -0.51 -6.97 -14.03
CA VAL A 108 0.07 -7.78 -12.95
C VAL A 108 -0.91 -7.88 -11.77
N GLU A 109 -1.66 -6.83 -11.50
CA GLU A 109 -2.67 -6.77 -10.44
C GLU A 109 -3.80 -7.76 -10.69
N ILE A 110 -4.26 -7.87 -11.94
CA ILE A 110 -5.23 -8.88 -12.35
C ILE A 110 -4.63 -10.28 -12.25
N MET A 111 -3.38 -10.50 -12.67
CA MET A 111 -2.72 -11.81 -12.52
C MET A 111 -2.65 -12.26 -11.06
N GLU A 112 -2.37 -11.34 -10.14
CA GLU A 112 -2.41 -11.62 -8.69
C GLU A 112 -3.82 -11.92 -8.19
N ALA A 113 -4.82 -11.18 -8.66
CA ALA A 113 -6.20 -11.45 -8.31
C ALA A 113 -6.67 -12.82 -8.84
N ILE A 114 -6.25 -13.20 -10.06
CA ILE A 114 -6.48 -14.53 -10.63
C ILE A 114 -5.79 -15.59 -9.77
N TRP A 115 -4.55 -15.34 -9.32
CA TRP A 115 -3.87 -16.24 -8.40
C TRP A 115 -4.70 -16.45 -7.12
N GLU A 116 -5.21 -15.40 -6.47
CA GLU A 116 -5.99 -15.54 -5.24
C GLU A 116 -7.32 -16.30 -5.45
N ILE A 117 -7.98 -16.11 -6.58
CA ILE A 117 -9.27 -16.76 -6.88
C ILE A 117 -9.12 -18.09 -7.63
N ARG A 118 -7.88 -18.52 -7.94
CA ARG A 118 -7.57 -19.70 -8.76
C ARG A 118 -8.31 -20.97 -8.31
N PRO A 119 -8.55 -21.91 -9.24
CA PRO A 119 -9.26 -23.15 -8.93
C PRO A 119 -8.52 -23.99 -7.88
N GLN A 120 -9.27 -24.57 -6.93
CA GLN A 120 -8.74 -25.50 -5.93
C GLN A 120 -8.98 -26.95 -6.37
N LEU A 121 -8.07 -27.87 -6.00
CA LEU A 121 -8.14 -29.29 -6.39
C LEU A 121 -9.53 -29.92 -6.12
N GLY A 122 -10.06 -29.77 -4.90
CA GLY A 122 -11.36 -30.32 -4.54
C GLY A 122 -12.57 -29.64 -5.22
N GLU A 123 -12.39 -28.44 -5.79
CA GLU A 123 -13.40 -27.81 -6.64
C GLU A 123 -13.39 -28.44 -8.03
N MET A 124 -12.20 -28.73 -8.55
CA MET A 124 -12.00 -29.29 -9.89
C MET A 124 -12.49 -30.73 -9.99
N GLU A 125 -12.25 -31.56 -8.97
CA GLU A 125 -12.81 -32.91 -8.91
C GLU A 125 -14.33 -32.91 -9.07
N LYS A 126 -15.03 -31.96 -8.43
CA LYS A 126 -16.49 -31.84 -8.51
C LYS A 126 -16.95 -31.35 -9.88
N ILE A 127 -16.25 -30.35 -10.43
CA ILE A 127 -16.56 -29.79 -11.74
C ILE A 127 -16.32 -30.82 -12.85
N GLU A 128 -15.21 -31.54 -12.81
CA GLU A 128 -14.89 -32.63 -13.75
C GLU A 128 -15.87 -33.78 -13.64
N HIS A 129 -16.24 -34.19 -12.42
CA HIS A 129 -17.28 -35.21 -12.21
C HIS A 129 -18.63 -34.76 -12.80
N PHE A 130 -19.02 -33.50 -12.60
CA PHE A 130 -20.23 -32.95 -13.20
C PHE A 130 -20.15 -32.98 -14.73
N VAL A 131 -19.07 -32.45 -15.32
CA VAL A 131 -18.85 -32.44 -16.78
C VAL A 131 -18.87 -33.86 -17.36
N GLY A 132 -18.21 -34.81 -16.69
CA GLY A 132 -18.18 -36.22 -17.08
C GLY A 132 -19.56 -36.88 -17.00
N THR A 133 -20.35 -36.56 -15.98
CA THR A 133 -21.74 -37.04 -15.85
C THR A 133 -22.61 -36.47 -16.97
N GLN A 134 -22.51 -35.17 -17.26
CA GLN A 134 -23.28 -34.50 -18.30
C GLN A 134 -22.97 -35.01 -19.72
N LYS A 135 -21.75 -35.54 -19.97
CA LYS A 135 -21.40 -36.19 -21.25
C LYS A 135 -22.16 -37.50 -21.50
N LYS A 136 -22.71 -38.14 -20.46
CA LYS A 136 -23.46 -39.41 -20.55
C LYS A 136 -24.98 -39.20 -20.66
N VAL A 137 -25.42 -37.95 -20.54
CA VAL A 137 -26.84 -37.56 -20.62
C VAL A 137 -27.17 -37.17 -22.06
N ASP A 138 -28.37 -37.47 -22.53
CA ASP A 138 -28.86 -37.04 -23.84
C ASP A 138 -28.71 -35.52 -24.02
N GLU A 139 -28.34 -35.06 -25.22
CA GLU A 139 -28.04 -33.64 -25.48
C GLU A 139 -29.18 -32.70 -25.05
N ASP A 140 -30.44 -33.10 -25.25
CA ASP A 140 -31.63 -32.32 -24.89
C ASP A 140 -31.81 -32.08 -23.38
N GLN A 141 -31.10 -32.83 -22.55
CA GLN A 141 -31.15 -32.76 -21.08
C GLN A 141 -29.82 -32.32 -20.45
N ARG A 142 -28.79 -32.13 -21.26
CA ARG A 142 -27.45 -31.75 -20.81
C ARG A 142 -27.48 -30.33 -20.21
N LEU A 143 -26.91 -30.20 -19.02
CA LEU A 143 -26.75 -28.92 -18.34
C LEU A 143 -25.34 -28.37 -18.58
N SER A 144 -25.26 -27.12 -19.01
CA SER A 144 -24.00 -26.37 -19.04
C SER A 144 -23.60 -25.96 -17.62
N LEU A 145 -22.29 -25.81 -17.39
CA LEU A 145 -21.78 -25.19 -16.17
C LEU A 145 -22.31 -23.75 -16.04
N ASP A 146 -22.55 -23.31 -14.82
CA ASP A 146 -22.78 -21.88 -14.55
C ASP A 146 -21.45 -21.10 -14.75
N ARG A 147 -21.54 -19.80 -14.97
CA ARG A 147 -20.41 -18.95 -15.39
C ARG A 147 -19.18 -19.01 -14.45
N PRO A 148 -19.33 -19.03 -13.11
CA PRO A 148 -18.19 -19.16 -12.20
C PRO A 148 -17.44 -20.49 -12.35
N GLU A 149 -18.18 -21.59 -12.45
CA GLU A 149 -17.65 -22.93 -12.66
C GLU A 149 -16.92 -23.03 -14.01
N GLU A 150 -17.52 -22.49 -15.08
CA GLU A 150 -16.91 -22.48 -16.41
C GLU A 150 -15.59 -21.71 -16.41
N PHE A 151 -15.57 -20.53 -15.78
CA PHE A 151 -14.37 -19.71 -15.65
C PHE A 151 -13.24 -20.45 -14.92
N LEU A 152 -13.52 -21.04 -13.75
CA LEU A 152 -12.51 -21.83 -13.02
C LEU A 152 -12.05 -23.04 -13.82
N TYR A 153 -12.96 -23.72 -14.51
CA TYR A 153 -12.62 -24.87 -15.33
C TYR A 153 -11.69 -24.50 -16.50
N LYS A 154 -11.94 -23.37 -17.16
CA LYS A 154 -11.05 -22.84 -18.19
C LYS A 154 -9.68 -22.46 -17.62
N LEU A 155 -9.61 -21.79 -16.47
CA LEU A 155 -8.33 -21.51 -15.83
C LEU A 155 -7.54 -22.79 -15.50
N TRP A 156 -8.23 -23.82 -15.01
CA TRP A 156 -7.62 -25.12 -14.67
C TRP A 156 -6.98 -25.82 -15.86
N GLN A 157 -7.46 -25.56 -17.09
CA GLN A 157 -6.88 -26.11 -18.31
C GLN A 157 -5.51 -25.51 -18.66
N ILE A 158 -5.11 -24.39 -18.03
CA ILE A 158 -3.79 -23.81 -18.21
C ILE A 158 -2.76 -24.69 -17.47
N PRO A 159 -1.77 -25.28 -18.18
CA PRO A 159 -0.75 -26.10 -17.55
C PRO A 159 0.07 -25.28 -16.54
N ASP A 160 0.23 -25.81 -15.33
CA ASP A 160 0.99 -25.16 -14.25
C ASP A 160 0.55 -23.73 -13.95
N LEU A 161 -0.75 -23.45 -14.04
CA LEU A 161 -1.36 -22.12 -13.84
C LEU A 161 -0.73 -21.34 -12.68
N SER A 162 -0.63 -21.97 -11.52
CA SER A 162 -0.05 -21.36 -10.33
C SER A 162 1.39 -20.90 -10.64
N HIS A 163 2.29 -21.80 -10.99
CA HIS A 163 3.69 -21.43 -11.26
C HIS A 163 3.82 -20.34 -12.33
N ARG A 164 3.02 -20.37 -13.40
CA ARG A 164 3.02 -19.31 -14.41
C ARG A 164 2.65 -17.95 -13.85
N LEU A 165 1.53 -17.86 -13.14
CA LEU A 165 1.10 -16.62 -12.49
C LEU A 165 2.15 -16.09 -11.52
N PHE A 166 2.73 -16.98 -10.69
CA PHE A 166 3.82 -16.62 -9.80
C PHE A 166 5.02 -16.06 -10.56
N CYS A 167 5.48 -16.73 -11.62
CA CYS A 167 6.62 -16.29 -12.43
C CYS A 167 6.35 -14.96 -13.13
N ILE A 168 5.18 -14.77 -13.73
CA ILE A 168 4.79 -13.51 -14.40
C ILE A 168 4.82 -12.36 -13.40
N THR A 169 4.14 -12.52 -12.27
CA THR A 169 4.07 -11.50 -11.22
C THR A 169 5.46 -11.20 -10.65
N PHE A 170 6.25 -12.24 -10.37
CA PHE A 170 7.59 -12.08 -9.83
C PHE A 170 8.52 -11.36 -10.81
N MET A 171 8.57 -11.80 -12.08
CA MET A 171 9.39 -11.19 -13.13
C MET A 171 9.02 -9.72 -13.33
N SER A 172 7.74 -9.39 -13.30
CA SER A 172 7.26 -8.01 -13.49
C SER A 172 7.66 -7.07 -12.35
N ARG A 173 7.86 -7.59 -11.12
CA ARG A 173 8.21 -6.80 -9.94
C ARG A 173 9.69 -6.85 -9.58
N PHE A 174 10.43 -7.81 -10.11
CA PHE A 174 11.79 -8.10 -9.70
C PHE A 174 12.72 -6.88 -9.77
N ASP A 175 12.73 -6.17 -10.90
CA ASP A 175 13.60 -5.00 -11.08
C ASP A 175 13.27 -3.87 -10.12
N GLN A 176 11.97 -3.67 -9.83
CA GLN A 176 11.52 -2.67 -8.87
C GLN A 176 11.93 -3.06 -7.45
N ASP A 177 11.72 -4.30 -7.05
CA ASP A 177 12.08 -4.80 -5.71
C ASP A 177 13.61 -4.72 -5.48
N VAL A 178 14.41 -5.14 -6.47
CA VAL A 178 15.88 -5.03 -6.42
C VAL A 178 16.33 -3.57 -6.37
N SER A 179 15.71 -2.70 -7.18
CA SER A 179 16.02 -1.27 -7.19
C SER A 179 15.71 -0.61 -5.86
N HIS A 180 14.58 -0.95 -5.24
CA HIS A 180 14.18 -0.44 -3.92
C HIS A 180 15.23 -0.78 -2.85
N VAL A 181 15.63 -2.05 -2.77
CA VAL A 181 16.67 -2.51 -1.83
C VAL A 181 18.00 -1.79 -2.11
N THR A 182 18.41 -1.73 -3.37
CA THR A 182 19.69 -1.15 -3.77
C THR A 182 19.76 0.34 -3.44
N GLN A 183 18.71 1.10 -3.74
CA GLN A 183 18.63 2.53 -3.43
C GLN A 183 18.62 2.79 -1.93
N THR A 184 17.96 1.94 -1.15
CA THR A 184 17.93 2.04 0.31
C THR A 184 19.33 1.83 0.90
N ILE A 185 20.06 0.82 0.42
CA ILE A 185 21.45 0.57 0.84
C ILE A 185 22.37 1.73 0.42
N ALA A 186 22.22 2.24 -0.81
CA ALA A 186 23.01 3.37 -1.29
C ALA A 186 22.79 4.62 -0.43
N LEU A 187 21.54 4.94 -0.09
CA LEU A 187 21.20 6.04 0.81
C LEU A 187 21.91 5.93 2.16
N ILE A 188 21.82 4.77 2.82
CA ILE A 188 22.48 4.54 4.12
C ILE A 188 23.99 4.71 3.98
N ASN A 189 24.57 4.12 2.94
CA ASN A 189 26.01 4.18 2.69
C ASN A 189 26.49 5.63 2.50
N ASP A 190 25.77 6.42 1.71
CA ASP A 190 26.13 7.81 1.43
C ASP A 190 25.98 8.71 2.65
N VAL A 191 24.90 8.52 3.44
CA VAL A 191 24.73 9.20 4.74
C VAL A 191 25.87 8.83 5.69
N CYS A 192 26.18 7.54 5.85
CA CYS A 192 27.28 7.07 6.71
C CYS A 192 28.65 7.61 6.25
N LYS A 193 28.94 7.62 4.96
CA LYS A 193 30.18 8.18 4.41
C LYS A 193 30.30 9.66 4.75
N THR A 194 29.23 10.42 4.54
CA THR A 194 29.21 11.86 4.80
C THR A 194 29.37 12.15 6.30
N LEU A 195 28.72 11.39 7.18
CA LEU A 195 28.89 11.49 8.64
C LEU A 195 30.32 11.16 9.11
N ARG A 196 31.05 10.33 8.37
CA ARG A 196 32.47 10.02 8.61
C ARG A 196 33.42 11.03 7.93
N GLY A 197 32.88 12.05 7.27
CA GLY A 197 33.65 13.10 6.61
C GLY A 197 34.36 14.04 7.59
N ASP A 198 35.36 14.75 7.08
CA ASP A 198 36.25 15.57 7.92
C ASP A 198 35.56 16.77 8.56
N VAL A 199 34.49 17.28 7.96
CA VAL A 199 33.70 18.39 8.52
C VAL A 199 33.05 17.98 9.84
N VAL A 200 32.44 16.80 9.89
CA VAL A 200 31.84 16.26 11.12
C VAL A 200 32.93 16.01 12.17
N LYS A 201 34.07 15.41 11.79
CA LYS A 201 35.20 15.20 12.71
C LYS A 201 35.70 16.51 13.33
N LYS A 202 35.87 17.56 12.51
CA LYS A 202 36.30 18.89 12.96
C LYS A 202 35.27 19.52 13.90
N LEU A 203 33.97 19.43 13.59
CA LEU A 203 32.92 19.89 14.49
C LEU A 203 32.94 19.17 15.83
N LEU A 204 33.04 17.83 15.83
CA LEU A 204 33.16 17.04 17.05
C LEU A 204 34.42 17.40 17.85
N SER A 205 35.55 17.70 17.19
CA SER A 205 36.78 18.15 17.83
C SER A 205 36.63 19.53 18.50
N ILE A 206 35.95 20.48 17.86
CA ILE A 206 35.62 21.78 18.47
C ILE A 206 34.73 21.56 19.69
N ILE A 207 33.66 20.76 19.56
CA ILE A 207 32.73 20.46 20.65
C ILE A 207 33.47 19.84 21.84
N LEU A 208 34.35 18.87 21.58
CA LEU A 208 35.16 18.23 22.61
C LEU A 208 36.07 19.25 23.32
N SER A 209 36.75 20.10 22.55
CA SER A 209 37.70 21.09 23.09
C SER A 209 36.97 22.14 23.94
N VAL A 210 35.86 22.68 23.44
CA VAL A 210 35.04 23.67 24.14
C VAL A 210 34.40 23.03 25.38
N GLY A 211 33.84 21.83 25.26
CA GLY A 211 33.26 21.10 26.39
C GLY A 211 34.28 20.83 27.50
N ASN A 212 35.49 20.40 27.15
CA ASN A 212 36.57 20.18 28.11
C ASN A 212 37.00 21.45 28.81
N TYR A 213 37.05 22.58 28.10
CA TYR A 213 37.34 23.88 28.70
C TYR A 213 36.25 24.32 29.68
N LEU A 214 34.97 24.22 29.28
CA LEU A 214 33.83 24.60 30.12
C LEU A 214 33.69 23.70 31.36
N ASN A 215 34.04 22.43 31.26
CA ASN A 215 34.04 21.48 32.36
C ASN A 215 35.37 21.47 33.15
N GLY A 216 36.26 22.43 32.92
CA GLY A 216 37.52 22.56 33.63
C GLY A 216 37.32 22.61 35.15
N GLY A 217 38.11 21.83 35.90
CA GLY A 217 37.98 21.70 37.36
C GLY A 217 36.91 20.70 37.82
N ASN A 218 36.10 20.15 36.91
CA ASN A 218 35.17 19.06 37.22
C ASN A 218 35.81 17.70 36.91
N VAL A 219 36.13 16.93 37.95
CA VAL A 219 36.82 15.63 37.83
C VAL A 219 36.01 14.59 37.05
N SER A 220 34.68 14.64 37.08
CA SER A 220 33.82 13.66 36.39
C SER A 220 33.40 14.05 34.98
N ARG A 221 33.64 15.31 34.57
CA ARG A 221 33.16 15.85 33.26
C ARG A 221 34.24 16.52 32.41
N GLY A 222 35.34 16.94 33.02
CA GLY A 222 36.48 17.53 32.31
C GLY A 222 37.43 16.48 31.77
N GLN A 223 38.36 16.91 30.91
CA GLN A 223 39.43 16.06 30.34
C GLN A 223 38.91 14.78 29.65
N ALA A 224 37.71 14.85 29.06
CA ALA A 224 37.13 13.76 28.31
C ALA A 224 37.90 13.51 27.01
N ARG A 225 37.95 12.24 26.58
CA ARG A 225 38.54 11.82 25.28
C ARG A 225 37.51 11.72 24.15
N GLY A 226 36.25 11.82 24.50
CA GLY A 226 35.09 11.72 23.61
C GLY A 226 33.81 11.97 24.42
N PHE A 227 32.68 12.03 23.75
CA PHE A 227 31.38 12.26 24.37
C PHE A 227 30.29 11.49 23.63
N ASP A 228 29.19 11.23 24.32
CA ASP A 228 27.99 10.65 23.72
C ASP A 228 27.28 11.67 22.81
N LEU A 229 26.81 11.24 21.64
CA LEU A 229 26.19 12.09 20.63
C LEU A 229 24.85 12.71 21.08
N GLU A 230 24.22 12.22 22.15
CA GLU A 230 23.03 12.84 22.75
C GLU A 230 23.25 14.32 23.13
N ILE A 231 24.48 14.71 23.45
CA ILE A 231 24.79 16.11 23.82
C ILE A 231 24.55 17.07 22.67
N LEU A 232 24.62 16.62 21.41
CA LEU A 232 24.50 17.47 20.22
C LEU A 232 23.16 18.23 20.21
N GLY A 233 22.07 17.56 20.60
CA GLY A 233 20.74 18.17 20.67
C GLY A 233 20.60 19.26 21.75
N LYS A 234 21.48 19.24 22.76
CA LYS A 234 21.46 20.14 23.93
C LYS A 234 22.36 21.37 23.75
N LEU A 235 23.21 21.41 22.73
CA LEU A 235 24.14 22.53 22.49
C LEU A 235 23.41 23.88 22.28
N LYS A 236 22.19 23.84 21.76
CA LYS A 236 21.35 25.05 21.58
C LYS A 236 20.82 25.62 22.89
N ASP A 237 20.74 24.80 23.95
CA ASP A 237 20.12 25.16 25.22
C ASP A 237 21.10 25.86 26.16
N VAL A 238 22.41 25.67 25.94
CA VAL A 238 23.47 26.35 26.70
C VAL A 238 23.64 27.76 26.16
N LYS A 239 23.21 28.76 26.94
CA LYS A 239 23.26 30.19 26.58
C LYS A 239 24.55 30.84 27.09
N SER A 240 25.06 31.81 26.35
CA SER A 240 26.15 32.66 26.81
C SER A 240 25.64 33.72 27.80
N ASN A 241 26.57 34.45 28.42
CA ASN A 241 26.27 35.67 29.19
C ASN A 241 25.87 36.87 28.31
N VAL A 242 26.04 36.76 26.98
CA VAL A 242 25.56 37.71 25.99
C VAL A 242 24.20 37.24 25.45
N GLY A 243 23.22 38.14 25.42
CA GLY A 243 21.89 37.86 24.90
C GLY A 243 21.94 37.39 23.44
N GLY A 244 21.16 36.35 23.13
CA GLY A 244 21.00 35.85 21.75
C GLY A 244 22.09 34.88 21.26
N VAL A 245 23.15 34.63 22.04
CA VAL A 245 24.22 33.69 21.64
C VAL A 245 24.09 32.38 22.43
N THR A 246 24.03 31.27 21.71
CA THR A 246 24.05 29.90 22.25
C THR A 246 25.40 29.24 22.00
N LEU A 247 25.72 28.19 22.76
CA LEU A 247 26.93 27.38 22.55
C LEU A 247 26.96 26.80 21.12
N LEU A 248 25.82 26.37 20.59
CA LEU A 248 25.71 25.93 19.19
C LEU A 248 26.16 27.04 18.21
N SER A 249 25.61 28.26 18.34
CA SER A 249 25.98 29.38 17.46
C SER A 249 27.47 29.75 17.56
N TYR A 250 28.04 29.63 18.77
CA TYR A 250 29.46 29.87 19.02
C TYR A 250 30.36 28.80 18.38
N ILE A 251 30.00 27.52 18.48
CA ILE A 251 30.71 26.40 17.85
C ILE A 251 30.71 26.54 16.33
N VAL A 252 29.56 26.87 15.73
CA VAL A 252 29.46 27.13 14.28
C VAL A 252 30.39 28.28 13.88
N SER A 253 30.39 29.36 14.67
CA SER A 253 31.28 30.51 14.44
C SER A 253 32.77 30.15 14.57
N LEU A 254 33.13 29.26 15.51
CA LEU A 254 34.50 28.74 15.61
C LEU A 254 34.87 27.89 14.39
N TYR A 255 33.98 27.02 13.94
CA TYR A 255 34.22 26.19 12.77
C TYR A 255 34.53 27.04 11.53
N ILE A 256 33.69 28.07 11.28
CA ILE A 256 33.88 28.99 10.16
C ILE A 256 35.24 29.68 10.27
N ARG A 257 35.55 30.29 11.43
CA ARG A 257 36.82 31.01 11.63
C ARG A 257 38.08 30.16 11.46
N HIS A 258 38.02 28.89 11.86
CA HIS A 258 39.21 28.01 11.86
C HIS A 258 39.36 27.17 10.60
N PHE A 259 38.26 26.80 9.94
CA PHE A 259 38.27 25.75 8.91
C PHE A 259 37.64 26.14 7.58
N LYS A 260 36.88 27.23 7.50
CA LYS A 260 36.33 27.73 6.24
C LYS A 260 37.24 28.84 5.71
N GLN A 261 37.90 28.57 4.59
CA GLN A 261 38.78 29.53 3.92
C GLN A 261 38.04 30.49 2.98
N ASP A 262 36.79 30.16 2.64
CA ASP A 262 35.97 30.92 1.70
C ASP A 262 34.96 31.80 2.44
N ASN A 263 34.91 33.10 2.12
CA ASN A 263 34.12 34.10 2.83
C ASN A 263 32.63 34.09 2.46
N ASP A 264 32.22 33.41 1.38
CA ASP A 264 30.81 33.35 1.02
C ASP A 264 30.06 32.37 1.94
N LEU A 265 29.26 32.93 2.85
CA LEU A 265 28.41 32.21 3.80
C LEU A 265 27.01 31.94 3.24
N GLU A 266 26.57 32.71 2.23
CA GLU A 266 25.21 32.61 1.71
C GLU A 266 25.04 31.39 0.80
N THR A 267 26.08 31.02 0.06
CA THR A 267 26.05 29.87 -0.87
C THR A 267 26.66 28.60 -0.29
N TRP A 268 27.29 28.68 0.89
CA TRP A 268 28.03 27.55 1.45
C TRP A 268 27.11 26.47 2.00
N LYS A 269 27.23 25.27 1.41
CA LYS A 269 26.60 24.05 1.92
C LYS A 269 27.65 23.22 2.64
N ALA A 270 27.46 23.03 3.94
CA ALA A 270 28.29 22.09 4.68
C ALA A 270 28.15 20.68 4.05
N PRO A 271 29.24 19.93 3.86
CA PRO A 271 29.20 18.56 3.36
C PRO A 271 28.75 17.62 4.49
N VAL A 272 27.54 17.86 4.98
CA VAL A 272 26.79 17.03 5.91
C VAL A 272 25.58 16.47 5.14
N PRO A 273 25.03 15.32 5.54
CA PRO A 273 23.82 14.82 4.89
C PRO A 273 22.71 15.86 4.96
N ASP A 274 21.94 16.01 3.89
CA ASP A 274 20.73 16.81 3.96
C ASP A 274 19.73 16.18 4.94
N THR A 275 18.88 17.01 5.53
CA THR A 275 17.94 16.59 6.58
C THR A 275 17.02 15.47 6.11
N LEU A 276 16.58 15.49 4.85
CA LEU A 276 15.64 14.50 4.33
C LEU A 276 16.32 13.13 4.18
N SER A 277 17.52 13.09 3.59
CA SER A 277 18.30 11.85 3.47
C SER A 277 18.65 11.27 4.84
N LEU A 278 19.04 12.12 5.80
CA LEU A 278 19.33 11.68 7.17
C LEU A 278 18.10 11.11 7.86
N MET A 279 16.94 11.78 7.75
CA MET A 279 15.68 11.29 8.31
C MET A 279 15.27 9.95 7.69
N ARG A 280 15.32 9.83 6.36
CA ARG A 280 14.99 8.59 5.66
C ARG A 280 15.93 7.46 6.09
N ALA A 281 17.24 7.70 6.09
CA ALA A 281 18.22 6.70 6.53
C ALA A 281 18.01 6.28 7.99
N SER A 282 17.63 7.21 8.88
CA SER A 282 17.37 6.91 10.29
C SER A 282 16.14 6.02 10.54
N GLN A 283 15.22 5.97 9.59
CA GLN A 283 14.01 5.15 9.67
C GLN A 283 14.23 3.73 9.13
N VAL A 284 15.33 3.48 8.41
CA VAL A 284 15.60 2.17 7.84
C VAL A 284 16.08 1.21 8.92
N LYS A 285 15.46 0.04 8.98
CA LYS A 285 15.90 -1.06 9.85
C LYS A 285 16.69 -2.08 9.04
N TYR A 286 17.78 -2.54 9.62
CA TYR A 286 18.65 -3.52 8.97
C TYR A 286 17.93 -4.85 8.74
N GLU A 287 17.10 -5.27 9.69
CA GLU A 287 16.34 -6.51 9.63
C GLU A 287 15.35 -6.52 8.47
N ASP A 288 14.74 -5.36 8.16
CA ASP A 288 13.78 -5.22 7.06
C ASP A 288 14.48 -5.43 5.71
N ILE A 289 15.67 -4.82 5.51
CA ILE A 289 16.48 -5.01 4.30
C ILE A 289 16.88 -6.49 4.15
N CYS A 290 17.38 -7.12 5.22
CA CYS A 290 17.75 -8.54 5.19
C CYS A 290 16.55 -9.42 4.86
N GLY A 291 15.38 -9.10 5.40
CA GLY A 291 14.12 -9.77 5.11
C GLY A 291 13.72 -9.64 3.64
N GLU A 292 13.82 -8.44 3.06
CA GLU A 292 13.54 -8.19 1.63
C GLU A 292 14.48 -8.98 0.72
N ILE A 293 15.79 -8.95 0.98
CA ILE A 293 16.79 -9.71 0.22
C ILE A 293 16.53 -11.22 0.31
N THR A 294 16.20 -11.71 1.51
CA THR A 294 15.90 -13.13 1.72
C THR A 294 14.65 -13.54 0.95
N LYS A 295 13.58 -12.73 1.00
CA LYS A 295 12.35 -12.98 0.23
C LYS A 295 12.64 -13.02 -1.28
N LEU A 296 13.44 -12.09 -1.81
CA LEU A 296 13.84 -12.09 -3.21
C LEU A 296 14.61 -13.36 -3.58
N LYS A 297 15.58 -13.76 -2.75
CA LYS A 297 16.36 -14.97 -2.96
C LYS A 297 15.51 -16.25 -2.91
N THR A 298 14.56 -16.33 -1.98
CA THR A 298 13.62 -17.45 -1.91
C THR A 298 12.77 -17.52 -3.17
N LYS A 299 12.14 -16.41 -3.56
CA LYS A 299 11.30 -16.36 -4.78
C LYS A 299 12.07 -16.73 -6.06
N LEU A 300 13.36 -16.37 -6.13
CA LEU A 300 14.22 -16.69 -7.27
C LEU A 300 14.56 -18.20 -7.38
N ASN A 301 14.63 -18.90 -6.25
CA ASN A 301 15.01 -20.32 -6.23
C ASN A 301 13.82 -21.29 -6.44
N GLY A 302 12.59 -20.77 -6.52
CA GLY A 302 11.35 -21.58 -6.51
C GLY A 302 11.07 -22.20 -5.15
#